data_AF-A0A1E3U7M1-F1
#
_entry.id   AF-A0A1E3U7M1-F1
#
_cell.length_a   1.000
_cell.length_b   1.000
_cell.length_c   1.000
_cell.angle_alpha   90.00
_cell.angle_beta   90.00
_cell.angle_gamma   90.00
#
_symmetry.space_group_name_H-M   'P 1'
#
loop_
_entity.id
_entity.type
_entity.pdbx_description
1 polymer ?
#
loop_
_entity_poly.entity_id
_entity_poly.type
_entity_poly.pdbx_seq_one_letter_code
_entity_poly.pdbx_strand_id
1 'polypeptide(L)'
;MKFWRRYWYLIGGVLFVLLTFFMGLWGCGNLPRIQTILIFSWMAMLVHQMEEYAFPGGMPSITNMAAFREKEAPYKYPFHAQQCFICNVFLCYTFYILAICFPDVIWLGASQVLCVLVQLGAHALLINFSLKDIYNPGLGSTLFLQAPVAIYYIWYVVTRLPEKAGQIWIGIPGAFAAMIICFIAPVFLMKNRKNNYPFAEKEMYGYKKDKVLEIYHDSKPSILQKVGIK
;
A
#
# COMPACT_ATOMS: atom_id res chain seq x y z
N MET A 1 -1.15 13.52 -18.57
CA MET A 1 -0.69 12.28 -17.90
C MET A 1 0.50 12.46 -16.94
N LYS A 2 1.55 13.25 -17.27
CA LYS A 2 2.75 13.40 -16.41
C LYS A 2 2.44 13.94 -15.01
N PHE A 3 1.52 14.90 -14.90
CA PHE A 3 1.06 15.44 -13.62
C PHE A 3 0.49 14.35 -12.71
N TRP A 4 -0.53 13.62 -13.18
CA TRP A 4 -1.18 12.54 -12.44
C TRP A 4 -0.20 11.47 -11.95
N ARG A 5 0.70 11.01 -12.83
CA ARG A 5 1.73 10.03 -12.45
C ARG A 5 2.65 10.48 -11.31
N ARG A 6 2.88 11.79 -11.19
CA ARG A 6 3.88 12.34 -10.25
C ARG A 6 3.28 12.84 -8.94
N TYR A 7 1.97 13.04 -8.89
CA TYR A 7 1.32 13.72 -7.76
C TYR A 7 0.08 12.99 -7.25
N TRP A 8 -0.22 11.79 -7.76
CA TRP A 8 -1.39 11.02 -7.34
C TRP A 8 -1.45 10.79 -5.82
N TYR A 9 -0.31 10.58 -5.17
CA TYR A 9 -0.25 10.40 -3.73
C TYR A 9 -0.66 11.68 -3.00
N LEU A 10 -0.21 12.87 -3.45
CA LEU A 10 -0.65 14.16 -2.90
C LEU A 10 -2.16 14.39 -3.11
N ILE A 11 -2.70 13.97 -4.25
CA ILE A 11 -4.13 14.01 -4.51
C ILE A 11 -4.88 13.07 -3.54
N GLY A 12 -4.31 11.89 -3.26
CA GLY A 12 -4.75 11.01 -2.18
C GLY A 12 -4.72 11.69 -0.80
N GLY A 13 -3.68 12.47 -0.51
CA GLY A 13 -3.59 13.28 0.71
C GLY A 13 -4.69 14.35 0.80
N VAL A 14 -4.99 15.06 -0.29
CA VAL A 14 -6.13 15.99 -0.36
C VAL A 14 -7.45 15.25 -0.14
N LEU A 15 -7.61 14.09 -0.77
CA LEU A 15 -8.80 13.24 -0.60
C LEU A 15 -8.96 12.77 0.86
N PHE A 16 -7.87 12.41 1.54
CA PHE A 16 -7.88 12.08 2.96
C PHE A 16 -8.38 13.26 3.81
N VAL A 17 -7.93 14.49 3.52
CA VAL A 17 -8.41 15.69 4.24
C VAL A 17 -9.91 15.89 4.03
N LEU A 18 -10.39 15.81 2.78
CA LEU A 18 -11.81 15.93 2.47
C LEU A 18 -12.65 14.87 3.18
N LEU A 19 -12.20 13.60 3.15
CA LEU A 19 -12.86 12.51 3.86
C LEU A 19 -12.85 12.71 5.38
N THR A 20 -11.79 13.28 5.94
CA THR A 20 -11.71 13.58 7.38
C THR A 20 -12.81 14.56 7.79
N PHE A 21 -12.99 15.66 7.05
CA PHE A 21 -14.08 16.61 7.31
C PHE A 21 -15.45 15.98 7.08
N PHE A 22 -15.62 15.25 5.99
CA PHE A 22 -16.89 14.57 5.69
C PHE A 22 -17.28 13.58 6.80
N MET A 23 -16.35 12.71 7.20
CA MET A 23 -16.60 11.71 8.24
C MET A 23 -16.81 12.36 9.62
N GLY A 24 -16.03 13.39 9.96
CA GLY A 24 -16.13 14.10 11.23
C GLY A 24 -17.41 14.92 11.39
N LEU A 25 -17.88 15.56 10.32
CA LEU A 25 -19.05 16.45 10.35
C LEU A 25 -20.38 15.72 10.08
N TRP A 26 -20.36 14.61 9.33
CA TRP A 26 -21.59 13.95 8.89
C TRP A 26 -21.48 12.42 8.85
N GLY A 27 -20.44 11.87 8.22
CA GLY A 27 -20.36 10.45 7.86
C GLY A 27 -20.46 9.50 9.04
N CYS A 28 -19.74 9.76 10.14
CA CYS A 28 -19.76 8.90 11.32
C CYS A 28 -21.13 8.76 12.01
N GLY A 29 -22.02 9.75 11.83
CA GLY A 29 -23.37 9.76 12.42
C GLY A 29 -24.47 9.24 11.48
N ASN A 30 -24.22 9.19 10.17
CA ASN A 30 -25.27 8.94 9.18
C ASN A 30 -25.03 7.70 8.32
N LEU A 31 -23.79 7.17 8.27
CA LEU A 31 -23.46 5.99 7.48
C LEU A 31 -23.60 4.69 8.28
N PRO A 32 -23.97 3.57 7.63
CA PRO A 32 -23.86 2.24 8.23
C PRO A 32 -22.50 2.01 8.85
N ARG A 33 -22.46 1.32 9.99
CA ARG A 33 -21.23 1.17 10.76
C ARG A 33 -20.14 0.43 10.00
N ILE A 34 -20.47 -0.63 9.26
CA ILE A 34 -19.50 -1.33 8.41
C ILE A 34 -18.93 -0.39 7.35
N GLN A 35 -19.79 0.35 6.64
CA GLN A 35 -19.36 1.32 5.63
C GLN A 35 -18.42 2.38 6.21
N THR A 36 -18.74 2.88 7.41
CA THR A 36 -17.87 3.80 8.17
C THR A 36 -16.48 3.21 8.40
N ILE A 37 -16.40 1.97 8.87
CA ILE A 37 -15.11 1.29 9.12
C ILE A 37 -14.32 1.11 7.82
N LEU A 38 -14.99 0.73 6.73
CA LEU A 38 -14.36 0.55 5.42
C LEU A 38 -13.82 1.86 4.84
N ILE A 39 -14.52 2.99 5.07
CA ILE A 39 -14.02 4.33 4.72
C ILE A 39 -12.77 4.66 5.54
N PHE A 40 -12.77 4.43 6.86
CA PHE A 40 -11.57 4.63 7.67
C PHE A 40 -10.39 3.75 7.23
N SER A 41 -10.66 2.51 6.80
CA SER A 41 -9.64 1.64 6.22
C SER A 41 -9.07 2.20 4.92
N TRP A 42 -9.91 2.80 4.05
CA TRP A 42 -9.44 3.47 2.85
C TRP A 42 -8.65 4.74 3.16
N MET A 43 -9.11 5.56 4.11
CA MET A 43 -8.37 6.72 4.60
C MET A 43 -6.98 6.33 5.11
N ALA A 44 -6.86 5.22 5.86
CA ALA A 44 -5.57 4.68 6.30
C ALA A 44 -4.67 4.26 5.13
N MET A 45 -5.23 3.75 4.03
CA MET A 45 -4.49 3.44 2.81
C MET A 45 -3.99 4.70 2.07
N LEU A 46 -4.79 5.77 2.05
CA LEU A 46 -4.35 7.06 1.49
C LEU A 46 -3.15 7.63 2.27
N VAL A 47 -3.17 7.53 3.60
CA VAL A 47 -2.04 7.93 4.44
C VAL A 47 -0.83 7.03 4.20
N HIS A 48 -1.02 5.72 4.01
CA HIS A 48 0.05 4.78 3.68
C HIS A 48 0.78 5.13 2.39
N GLN A 49 0.03 5.43 1.33
CA GLN A 49 0.62 5.86 0.07
C GLN A 49 1.31 7.23 0.19
N MET A 50 0.78 8.15 1.01
CA MET A 50 1.46 9.40 1.33
C MET A 50 2.77 9.16 2.07
N GLU A 51 2.79 8.21 3.00
CA GLU A 51 3.98 7.81 3.75
C GLU A 51 5.08 7.30 2.79
N GLU A 52 4.71 6.40 1.87
CA GLU A 52 5.60 5.79 0.88
C GLU A 52 6.21 6.78 -0.13
N TYR A 53 5.40 7.73 -0.64
CA TYR A 53 5.78 8.54 -1.79
C TYR A 53 5.96 10.04 -1.51
N ALA A 54 5.35 10.59 -0.45
CA ALA A 54 5.46 12.01 -0.10
C ALA A 54 6.37 12.26 1.10
N PHE A 55 5.99 11.74 2.27
CA PHE A 55 6.71 12.00 3.52
C PHE A 55 6.54 10.86 4.53
N PRO A 56 7.64 10.22 4.98
CA PRO A 56 9.02 10.58 4.69
C PRO A 56 9.49 10.20 3.28
N GLY A 57 8.68 9.42 2.53
CA GLY A 57 8.93 9.12 1.13
C GLY A 57 10.15 8.22 0.88
N GLY A 58 10.47 8.00 -0.38
CA GLY A 58 11.66 7.24 -0.80
C GLY A 58 11.42 5.76 -1.06
N MET A 59 10.16 5.29 -1.01
CA MET A 59 9.82 3.91 -1.36
C MET A 59 10.39 3.46 -2.72
N PRO A 60 10.42 4.30 -3.78
CA PRO A 60 11.02 3.91 -5.06
C PRO A 60 12.50 3.51 -4.99
N SER A 61 13.35 4.24 -4.25
CA SER A 61 14.75 3.84 -4.09
C SER A 61 14.89 2.64 -3.17
N ILE A 62 14.09 2.56 -2.10
CA ILE A 62 14.11 1.41 -1.19
C ILE A 62 13.75 0.11 -1.94
N THR A 63 12.70 0.12 -2.76
CA THR A 63 12.34 -1.06 -3.57
C THR A 63 13.39 -1.34 -4.63
N ASN A 64 13.61 -0.42 -5.57
CA ASN A 64 14.42 -0.71 -6.75
C ASN A 64 15.91 -0.90 -6.40
N MET A 65 16.46 -0.04 -5.54
CA MET A 65 17.90 -0.04 -5.23
C MET A 65 18.25 -0.94 -4.05
N ALA A 66 17.53 -0.89 -2.93
CA ALA A 66 17.89 -1.66 -1.74
C ALA A 66 17.34 -3.11 -1.76
N ALA A 67 16.06 -3.29 -2.11
CA ALA A 67 15.43 -4.61 -2.12
C ALA A 67 15.74 -5.41 -3.39
N PHE A 68 15.54 -4.83 -4.58
CA PHE A 68 15.77 -5.51 -5.85
C PHE A 68 17.21 -5.40 -6.37
N ARG A 69 18.02 -4.48 -5.82
CA ARG A 69 19.43 -4.26 -6.23
C ARG A 69 19.56 -4.01 -7.74
N GLU A 70 18.60 -3.30 -8.34
CA GLU A 70 18.60 -3.03 -9.78
C GLU A 70 19.70 -2.05 -10.17
N LYS A 71 20.67 -2.49 -11.00
CA LYS A 71 21.86 -1.71 -11.35
C LYS A 71 21.75 -0.94 -12.66
N GLU A 72 20.96 -1.42 -13.60
CA GLU A 72 20.92 -0.89 -14.96
C GLU A 72 19.93 0.28 -15.07
N ALA A 73 18.76 0.14 -14.43
CA ALA A 73 17.67 1.11 -14.55
C ALA A 73 16.92 1.38 -13.23
N PRO A 74 17.60 1.75 -12.13
CA PRO A 74 16.99 1.83 -10.80
C PRO A 74 15.86 2.86 -10.66
N TYR A 75 15.78 3.84 -11.56
CA TYR A 75 14.72 4.86 -11.55
C TYR A 75 13.42 4.39 -12.21
N LYS A 76 13.43 3.19 -12.83
CA LYS A 76 12.31 2.70 -13.64
C LYS A 76 12.17 1.18 -13.70
N TYR A 77 12.92 0.43 -12.91
CA TYR A 77 12.80 -1.03 -12.82
C TYR A 77 13.13 -1.53 -11.40
N PRO A 78 12.40 -2.55 -10.89
CA PRO A 78 11.18 -3.10 -11.48
C PRO A 78 9.97 -2.15 -11.35
N PHE A 79 10.01 -1.24 -10.37
CA PHE A 79 8.97 -0.22 -10.21
C PHE A 79 9.25 1.01 -11.06
N HIS A 80 8.19 1.62 -11.56
CA HIS A 80 8.24 2.88 -12.29
C HIS A 80 6.96 3.71 -12.08
N ALA A 81 7.04 5.02 -12.30
CA ALA A 81 5.99 5.96 -11.90
C ALA A 81 4.60 5.66 -12.48
N GLN A 82 4.53 5.21 -13.75
CA GLN A 82 3.25 4.86 -14.40
C GLN A 82 2.58 3.64 -13.76
N GLN A 83 3.34 2.61 -13.44
CA GLN A 83 2.81 1.39 -12.83
C GLN A 83 2.39 1.66 -11.38
N CYS A 84 3.21 2.36 -10.60
CA CYS A 84 2.81 2.79 -9.24
C CYS A 84 1.52 3.60 -9.26
N PHE A 85 1.37 4.54 -10.19
CA PHE A 85 0.12 5.28 -10.36
C PHE A 85 -1.07 4.36 -10.68
N ILE A 86 -0.90 3.41 -11.60
CA ILE A 86 -1.99 2.49 -11.98
C ILE A 86 -2.41 1.60 -10.82
N CYS A 87 -1.45 0.92 -10.18
CA CYS A 87 -1.72 0.01 -9.07
C CYS A 87 -2.40 0.73 -7.91
N ASN A 88 -1.90 1.91 -7.55
CA ASN A 88 -2.41 2.63 -6.37
C ASN A 88 -3.74 3.35 -6.61
N VAL A 89 -3.92 3.98 -7.77
CA VAL A 89 -5.13 4.78 -8.01
C VAL A 89 -6.22 3.95 -8.66
N PHE A 90 -5.94 3.26 -9.77
CA PHE A 90 -7.00 2.57 -10.49
C PHE A 90 -7.34 1.22 -9.87
N LEU A 91 -6.34 0.42 -9.48
CA LEU A 91 -6.62 -0.92 -8.95
C LEU A 91 -6.97 -0.87 -7.47
N CYS A 92 -6.11 -0.29 -6.64
CA CYS A 92 -6.30 -0.23 -5.20
C CYS A 92 -7.52 0.62 -4.82
N TYR A 93 -7.69 1.85 -5.33
CA TYR A 93 -8.89 2.62 -4.93
C TYR A 93 -10.18 1.97 -5.41
N THR A 94 -10.22 1.39 -6.61
CA THR A 94 -11.42 0.66 -7.06
C THR A 94 -11.75 -0.48 -6.12
N PHE A 95 -10.77 -1.28 -5.70
CA PHE A 95 -10.99 -2.36 -4.75
C PHE A 95 -11.53 -1.86 -3.40
N TYR A 96 -10.94 -0.80 -2.84
CA TYR A 96 -11.41 -0.20 -1.59
C TYR A 96 -12.82 0.42 -1.72
N ILE A 97 -13.07 1.16 -2.80
CA ILE A 97 -14.37 1.79 -3.06
C ILE A 97 -15.45 0.73 -3.25
N LEU A 98 -15.15 -0.38 -3.94
CA LEU A 98 -16.11 -1.48 -4.09
C LEU A 98 -16.55 -2.03 -2.73
N ALA A 99 -15.63 -2.29 -1.79
CA ALA A 99 -16.02 -2.75 -0.46
C ALA A 99 -16.87 -1.69 0.28
N ILE A 100 -16.54 -0.41 0.15
CA ILE A 100 -17.33 0.69 0.73
C ILE A 100 -18.74 0.76 0.13
N CYS A 101 -18.89 0.57 -1.18
CA CYS A 101 -20.20 0.59 -1.86
C CYS A 101 -21.06 -0.64 -1.55
N PHE A 102 -20.45 -1.77 -1.17
CA PHE A 102 -21.13 -3.02 -0.84
C PHE A 102 -20.84 -3.47 0.61
N PRO A 103 -21.21 -2.66 1.62
CA PRO A 103 -20.83 -2.90 3.01
C PRO A 103 -21.49 -4.16 3.61
N ASP A 104 -22.55 -4.69 2.99
CA ASP A 104 -23.20 -5.93 3.43
C ASP A 104 -22.45 -7.20 2.98
N VAL A 105 -21.52 -7.07 2.04
CA VAL A 105 -20.67 -8.16 1.53
C VAL A 105 -19.44 -8.28 2.44
N ILE A 106 -19.63 -8.89 3.60
CA ILE A 106 -18.65 -8.91 4.70
C ILE A 106 -17.31 -9.54 4.30
N TRP A 107 -17.30 -10.57 3.44
CA TRP A 107 -16.04 -11.15 2.97
C TRP A 107 -15.21 -10.15 2.15
N LEU A 108 -15.86 -9.30 1.34
CA LEU A 108 -15.18 -8.28 0.53
C LEU A 108 -14.62 -7.16 1.43
N GLY A 109 -15.42 -6.70 2.40
CA GLY A 109 -14.96 -5.77 3.42
C GLY A 109 -13.81 -6.34 4.26
N ALA A 110 -13.89 -7.63 4.60
CA ALA A 110 -12.83 -8.34 5.31
C ALA A 110 -11.55 -8.42 4.46
N SER A 111 -11.66 -8.73 3.16
CA SER A 111 -10.51 -8.69 2.24
C SER A 111 -9.84 -7.32 2.18
N GLN A 112 -10.63 -6.25 2.15
CA GLN A 112 -10.10 -4.88 2.16
C GLN A 112 -9.32 -4.57 3.45
N VAL A 113 -9.93 -4.76 4.62
CA VAL A 113 -9.28 -4.38 5.90
C VAL A 113 -8.10 -5.30 6.23
N LEU A 114 -8.18 -6.58 5.85
CA LEU A 114 -7.13 -7.57 6.10
C LEU A 114 -5.95 -7.47 5.12
N CYS A 115 -6.00 -6.57 4.13
CA CYS A 115 -4.80 -6.21 3.37
C CYS A 115 -3.65 -5.76 4.28
N VAL A 116 -3.94 -5.28 5.50
CA VAL A 116 -2.94 -4.99 6.52
C VAL A 116 -2.01 -6.18 6.82
N LEU A 117 -2.50 -7.42 6.76
CA LEU A 117 -1.66 -8.61 6.99
C LEU A 117 -0.55 -8.70 5.95
N VAL A 118 -0.90 -8.39 4.70
CA VAL A 118 0.04 -8.39 3.58
C VAL A 118 0.97 -7.18 3.67
N GLN A 119 0.47 -6.02 4.10
CA GLN A 119 1.29 -4.83 4.32
C GLN A 119 2.30 -5.01 5.46
N LEU A 120 1.92 -5.67 6.56
CA LEU A 120 2.85 -6.04 7.62
C LEU A 120 3.93 -6.99 7.09
N GLY A 121 3.56 -7.99 6.30
CA GLY A 121 4.55 -8.87 5.65
C GLY A 121 5.51 -8.10 4.74
N ALA A 122 4.99 -7.18 3.91
CA ALA A 122 5.81 -6.37 3.01
C ALA A 122 6.72 -5.39 3.78
N HIS A 123 6.14 -4.51 4.61
CA HIS A 123 6.88 -3.45 5.27
C HIS A 123 7.64 -3.93 6.51
N ALA A 124 6.99 -4.67 7.41
CA ALA A 124 7.62 -5.05 8.68
C ALA A 124 8.69 -6.14 8.50
N LEU A 125 8.55 -7.00 7.49
CA LEU A 125 9.52 -8.04 7.18
C LEU A 125 10.36 -7.68 5.94
N LEU A 126 9.80 -7.80 4.73
CA LEU A 126 10.62 -7.80 3.49
C LEU A 126 11.43 -6.53 3.29
N ILE A 127 10.79 -5.37 3.44
CA ILE A 127 11.44 -4.07 3.23
C ILE A 127 12.38 -3.74 4.38
N ASN A 128 11.97 -3.94 5.63
CA ASN A 128 12.84 -3.75 6.80
C ASN A 128 14.09 -4.62 6.74
N PHE A 129 13.98 -5.90 6.35
CA PHE A 129 15.15 -6.77 6.13
C PHE A 129 16.04 -6.26 5.00
N SER A 130 15.44 -5.79 3.90
CA SER A 130 16.19 -5.26 2.75
C SER A 130 16.93 -3.96 3.08
N LEU A 131 16.31 -3.10 3.90
CA LEU A 131 16.88 -1.83 4.37
C LEU A 131 17.75 -2.02 5.63
N LYS A 132 17.74 -3.21 6.25
CA LYS A 132 18.33 -3.51 7.57
C LYS A 132 17.90 -2.51 8.64
N ASP A 133 16.61 -2.19 8.67
CA ASP A 133 16.03 -1.16 9.52
C ASP A 133 14.79 -1.66 10.25
N ILE A 134 14.40 -0.95 11.31
CA ILE A 134 13.17 -1.23 12.06
C ILE A 134 11.96 -0.51 11.46
N TYR A 135 12.21 0.54 10.67
CA TYR A 135 11.17 1.34 10.04
C TYR A 135 11.50 1.62 8.58
N ASN A 136 10.45 1.70 7.78
CA ASN A 136 10.46 2.18 6.40
C ASN A 136 9.14 2.89 6.10
N PRO A 137 9.12 3.78 5.08
CA PRO A 137 7.90 4.43 4.61
C PRO A 137 6.78 3.42 4.32
N GLY A 138 5.61 3.64 4.91
CA GLY A 138 4.43 2.77 4.86
C GLY A 138 4.22 1.97 6.15
N LEU A 139 5.26 1.69 6.93
CA LEU A 139 5.11 0.88 8.14
C LEU A 139 4.29 1.59 9.24
N GLY A 140 4.43 2.90 9.37
CA GLY A 140 3.77 3.67 10.42
C GLY A 140 2.25 3.66 10.25
N SER A 141 1.77 4.00 9.06
CA SER A 141 0.35 3.94 8.70
C SER A 141 -0.21 2.51 8.76
N THR A 142 0.57 1.49 8.38
CA THR A 142 0.16 0.09 8.54
C THR A 142 -0.07 -0.26 10.01
N LEU A 143 0.87 0.07 10.90
CA LEU A 143 0.81 -0.28 12.33
C LEU A 143 -0.21 0.56 13.12
N PHE A 144 -0.29 1.86 12.85
CA PHE A 144 -1.05 2.80 13.69
C PHE A 144 -2.41 3.17 13.12
N LEU A 145 -2.69 2.89 11.84
CA LEU A 145 -3.99 3.17 11.22
C LEU A 145 -4.65 1.89 10.70
N GLN A 146 -3.98 1.14 9.81
CA GLN A 146 -4.61 -0.02 9.17
C GLN A 146 -4.87 -1.15 10.18
N ALA A 147 -3.90 -1.48 11.03
CA ALA A 147 -4.04 -2.59 11.98
C ALA A 147 -5.15 -2.33 13.03
N PRO A 148 -5.23 -1.15 13.68
CA PRO A 148 -6.34 -0.84 14.57
C PRO A 148 -7.71 -0.91 13.89
N VAL A 149 -7.81 -0.41 12.65
CA VAL A 149 -9.07 -0.49 11.87
C VAL A 149 -9.44 -1.94 11.58
N ALA A 150 -8.49 -2.79 11.20
CA ALA A 150 -8.73 -4.21 10.97
C ALA A 150 -9.16 -4.94 12.25
N ILE A 151 -8.50 -4.68 13.39
CA ILE A 151 -8.87 -5.23 14.71
C ILE A 151 -10.31 -4.82 15.06
N TYR A 152 -10.64 -3.53 14.87
CA TYR A 152 -11.99 -3.03 15.15
C TYR A 152 -13.04 -3.63 14.21
N TYR A 153 -12.73 -3.80 12.92
CA TYR A 153 -13.61 -4.48 11.97
C TYR A 153 -13.92 -5.91 12.40
N ILE A 154 -12.89 -6.70 12.75
CA ILE A 154 -13.05 -8.08 13.21
C ILE A 154 -13.92 -8.11 14.47
N TRP A 155 -13.58 -7.29 15.47
CA TRP A 155 -14.37 -7.18 16.70
C TRP A 155 -15.83 -6.84 16.41
N TYR A 156 -16.08 -5.86 15.54
CA TYR A 156 -17.43 -5.42 15.21
C TYR A 156 -18.23 -6.52 14.52
N VAL A 157 -17.66 -7.18 13.51
CA VAL A 157 -18.33 -8.27 12.80
C VAL A 157 -18.63 -9.44 13.75
N VAL A 158 -17.65 -9.86 14.56
CA VAL A 158 -17.83 -11.01 15.46
C VAL A 158 -18.87 -10.73 16.55
N THR A 159 -18.94 -9.50 17.06
CA THR A 159 -19.82 -9.16 18.19
C THR A 159 -21.19 -8.62 17.77
N ARG A 160 -21.31 -8.00 16.60
CA ARG A 160 -22.55 -7.33 16.14
C ARG A 160 -23.19 -7.99 14.93
N LEU A 161 -22.45 -8.81 14.18
CA LEU A 161 -22.92 -9.57 13.01
C LEU A 161 -22.45 -11.04 13.09
N PRO A 162 -22.69 -11.75 14.22
CA PRO A 162 -22.14 -13.09 14.45
C PRO A 162 -22.54 -14.09 13.35
N GLU A 163 -23.73 -13.93 12.76
CA GLU A 163 -24.23 -14.74 11.65
C GLU A 163 -23.40 -14.57 10.36
N LYS A 164 -22.69 -13.45 10.20
CA LYS A 164 -21.80 -13.18 9.07
C LYS A 164 -20.33 -13.39 9.41
N ALA A 165 -19.96 -13.68 10.66
CA ALA A 165 -18.57 -13.76 11.10
C ALA A 165 -17.74 -14.80 10.34
N GLY A 166 -18.36 -15.90 9.89
CA GLY A 166 -17.71 -16.91 9.05
C GLY A 166 -17.12 -16.35 7.74
N GLN A 167 -17.65 -15.23 7.23
CA GLN A 167 -17.15 -14.58 6.02
C GLN A 167 -15.75 -13.99 6.18
N ILE A 168 -15.28 -13.75 7.41
CA ILE A 168 -13.91 -13.29 7.68
C ILE A 168 -12.89 -14.31 7.17
N TRP A 169 -13.18 -15.61 7.27
CA TRP A 169 -12.31 -16.68 6.78
C TRP A 169 -12.13 -16.66 5.26
N ILE A 170 -13.14 -16.18 4.52
CA ILE A 170 -13.06 -15.95 3.07
C ILE A 170 -12.33 -14.62 2.78
N GLY A 171 -12.49 -13.64 3.68
CA GLY A 171 -11.80 -12.37 3.63
C GLY A 171 -10.28 -12.49 3.57
N ILE A 172 -9.70 -13.39 4.38
CA ILE A 172 -8.24 -13.62 4.46
C ILE A 172 -7.63 -13.96 3.08
N PRO A 173 -8.01 -15.07 2.40
CA PRO A 173 -7.48 -15.38 1.07
C PRO A 173 -7.82 -14.29 0.06
N GLY A 174 -8.97 -13.62 0.19
CA GLY A 174 -9.31 -12.48 -0.65
C GLY A 174 -8.36 -11.28 -0.48
N ALA A 175 -7.80 -11.03 0.70
CA ALA A 175 -6.78 -10.00 0.91
C ALA A 175 -5.47 -10.31 0.17
N PHE A 176 -5.04 -11.58 0.17
CA PHE A 176 -3.88 -12.03 -0.61
C PHE A 176 -4.16 -11.96 -2.11
N ALA A 177 -5.35 -12.38 -2.54
CA ALA A 177 -5.78 -12.26 -3.94
C ALA A 177 -5.78 -10.78 -4.38
N ALA A 178 -6.28 -9.87 -3.54
CA ALA A 178 -6.26 -8.44 -3.81
C ALA A 178 -4.83 -7.90 -3.96
N MET A 179 -3.88 -8.31 -3.11
CA MET A 179 -2.47 -7.95 -3.29
C MET A 179 -1.91 -8.44 -4.63
N ILE A 180 -2.23 -9.69 -5.01
CA ILE A 180 -1.76 -10.25 -6.28
C ILE A 180 -2.32 -9.46 -7.45
N ILE A 181 -3.64 -9.24 -7.47
CA ILE A 181 -4.36 -8.61 -8.59
C ILE A 181 -4.03 -7.12 -8.69
N CYS A 182 -3.97 -6.41 -7.56
CA CYS A 182 -3.81 -4.95 -7.57
C CYS A 182 -2.36 -4.49 -7.64
N PHE A 183 -1.41 -5.32 -7.18
CA PHE A 183 0.00 -4.93 -7.07
C PHE A 183 0.95 -5.92 -7.72
N ILE A 184 1.05 -7.16 -7.22
CA ILE A 184 2.13 -8.08 -7.64
C ILE A 184 2.03 -8.39 -9.14
N ALA A 185 0.91 -8.90 -9.62
CA ALA A 185 0.76 -9.25 -11.04
C ALA A 185 0.94 -8.03 -11.96
N PRO A 186 0.28 -6.87 -11.74
CA PRO A 186 0.56 -5.67 -12.52
C PRO A 186 2.03 -5.24 -12.48
N VAL A 187 2.70 -5.35 -11.34
CA VAL A 187 4.11 -4.98 -11.23
C VAL A 187 4.97 -5.85 -12.14
N PHE A 188 4.80 -7.17 -12.05
CA PHE A 188 5.59 -8.11 -12.84
C PHE A 188 5.23 -8.11 -14.34
N LEU A 189 3.98 -7.80 -14.69
CA LEU A 189 3.54 -7.69 -16.09
C LEU A 189 4.04 -6.39 -16.75
N MET A 190 4.19 -5.31 -15.99
CA MET A 190 4.53 -3.99 -16.54
C MET A 190 6.01 -3.62 -16.38
N LYS A 191 6.80 -4.37 -15.58
CA LYS A 191 8.23 -4.06 -15.38
C LYS A 191 8.98 -4.10 -16.71
N ASN A 192 9.66 -3.01 -17.05
CA ASN A 192 10.42 -2.91 -18.31
C ASN A 192 11.54 -1.87 -18.20
N ARG A 193 12.81 -2.27 -18.31
CA ARG A 193 13.95 -1.34 -18.23
C ARG A 193 13.95 -0.25 -19.33
N LYS A 194 13.27 -0.48 -20.47
CA LYS A 194 13.18 0.46 -21.59
C LYS A 194 11.97 1.41 -21.51
N ASN A 195 11.17 1.37 -20.44
CA ASN A 195 10.02 2.28 -20.32
C ASN A 195 10.44 3.76 -20.22
N ASN A 196 9.54 4.65 -20.62
CA ASN A 196 9.72 6.11 -20.64
C ASN A 196 9.11 6.81 -19.41
N TYR A 197 8.89 6.08 -18.32
CA TYR A 197 8.20 6.55 -17.13
C TYR A 197 9.05 6.43 -15.85
N PRO A 198 10.30 6.93 -15.84
CA PRO A 198 11.09 6.91 -14.63
C PRO A 198 10.45 7.79 -13.54
N PHE A 199 10.70 7.42 -12.30
CA PHE A 199 10.51 8.32 -11.17
C PHE A 199 11.39 9.56 -11.36
N ALA A 200 10.90 10.72 -10.93
CA ALA A 200 11.73 11.89 -10.81
C ALA A 200 12.71 11.71 -9.64
N GLU A 201 13.85 12.40 -9.69
CA GLU A 201 14.86 12.34 -8.62
C GLU A 201 14.30 12.68 -7.24
N LYS A 202 13.39 13.66 -7.16
CA LYS A 202 12.68 14.02 -5.93
C LYS A 202 11.73 12.95 -5.39
N GLU A 203 11.31 12.00 -6.22
CA GLU A 203 10.45 10.87 -5.84
C GLU A 203 11.29 9.66 -5.43
N MET A 204 12.54 9.59 -5.89
CA MET A 204 13.41 8.46 -5.63
C MET A 204 13.81 8.39 -4.17
N TYR A 205 14.22 9.51 -3.59
CA TYR A 205 14.84 9.54 -2.28
C TYR A 205 13.97 10.25 -1.25
N GLY A 206 14.08 9.78 -0.02
CA GLY A 206 13.38 10.31 1.14
C GLY A 206 14.00 9.73 2.39
N TYR A 207 13.27 8.86 3.09
CA TYR A 207 13.75 8.18 4.28
C TYR A 207 15.10 7.47 4.06
N LYS A 208 16.09 7.81 4.91
CA LYS A 208 17.44 7.20 4.96
C LYS A 208 18.12 7.02 3.59
N LYS A 209 18.10 8.06 2.76
CA LYS A 209 18.79 8.12 1.46
C LYS A 209 20.20 7.54 1.50
N ASP A 210 21.05 7.99 2.42
CA ASP A 210 22.46 7.59 2.46
C ASP A 210 22.62 6.08 2.70
N LYS A 211 21.78 5.51 3.56
CA LYS A 211 21.74 4.07 3.81
C LYS A 211 21.28 3.29 2.58
N VAL A 212 20.27 3.79 1.86
CA VAL A 212 19.83 3.17 0.60
C VAL A 212 20.96 3.17 -0.42
N LEU A 213 21.74 4.25 -0.52
CA LEU A 213 22.89 4.32 -1.42
C LEU A 213 24.05 3.41 -0.97
N GLU A 214 24.36 3.34 0.31
CA GLU A 214 25.35 2.40 0.86
C GLU A 214 24.99 0.95 0.49
N ILE A 215 23.74 0.56 0.79
CA ILE A 215 23.20 -0.75 0.44
C ILE A 215 23.23 -0.94 -1.06
N TYR A 216 22.82 0.06 -1.83
CA TYR A 216 22.85 -0.03 -3.28
C TYR A 216 24.26 -0.36 -3.74
N HIS A 217 25.29 0.39 -3.34
CA HIS A 217 26.68 0.17 -3.80
C HIS A 217 27.36 -1.10 -3.26
N ASP A 218 26.82 -1.74 -2.23
CA ASP A 218 27.26 -3.06 -1.75
C ASP A 218 27.07 -4.16 -2.84
N SER A 219 28.06 -5.04 -2.99
CA SER A 219 28.06 -6.15 -3.95
C SER A 219 27.31 -7.39 -3.44
N LYS A 220 26.87 -7.41 -2.18
CA LYS A 220 26.12 -8.54 -1.60
C LYS A 220 24.74 -8.70 -2.25
N PRO A 221 24.32 -9.94 -2.57
CA PRO A 221 22.98 -10.20 -3.12
C PRO A 221 21.89 -9.93 -2.08
N SER A 222 20.76 -9.38 -2.52
CA SER A 222 19.60 -9.18 -1.65
C SER A 222 18.87 -10.48 -1.29
N ILE A 223 17.98 -10.41 -0.31
CA ILE A 223 17.12 -11.55 0.05
C ILE A 223 16.27 -12.01 -1.15
N LEU A 224 15.75 -11.07 -1.94
CA LEU A 224 14.94 -11.37 -3.13
C LEU A 224 15.77 -12.11 -4.18
N GLN A 225 17.01 -11.68 -4.41
CA GLN A 225 17.92 -12.35 -5.35
C GLN A 225 18.32 -13.76 -4.86
N LYS A 226 18.50 -13.95 -3.55
CA LYS A 226 18.81 -15.26 -2.96
C LYS A 226 17.69 -16.28 -3.15
N VAL A 227 16.44 -15.83 -3.24
CA VAL A 227 15.27 -16.69 -3.50
C VAL A 227 14.88 -16.74 -4.99
N GLY A 228 15.76 -16.27 -5.88
CA GLY A 228 15.60 -16.39 -7.34
C GLY A 228 14.76 -15.29 -8.00
N ILE A 229 14.35 -14.24 -7.27
CA ILE A 229 13.59 -13.13 -7.84
C ILE A 229 14.56 -12.13 -8.49
N LYS A 230 14.41 -11.93 -9.80
CA LYS A 230 15.20 -11.00 -10.65
C LYS A 230 14.34 -9.84 -11.20
#